data_AF-A0A2V1BBT2-F1
#
_entry.id   AF-A0A2V1BBT2-F1
#
_cell.length_a   1.000
_cell.length_b   1.000
_cell.length_c   1.000
_cell.angle_alpha   90.00
_cell.angle_beta   90.00
_cell.angle_gamma   90.00
#
_symmetry.space_group_name_H-M   'P 1'
#
loop_
_entity.id
_entity.type
_entity.pdbx_description
1 polymer ?
#
loop_
_entity_poly.entity_id
_entity_poly.type
_entity_poly.pdbx_seq_one_letter_code
_entity_poly.pdbx_strand_id
1 'polypeptide(L)'
;MIRIELMTWVLHEAQERGMPFGEPFRILIANSDATTVRMLNSKDKEPFAHGAANNLPRGVVFIGDSNYAVTPFAGSGANMALLDGYDLAECLCVQRSMDEAVTAYDRCSLPRARTFLRNSHLTIAVAHLLAGGVLAFY
;
A
#
# COMPACT_ATOMS: atom_id res chain seq x y z
N MET A 1 -26.45 -0.83 -10.83
CA MET A 1 -27.21 -1.61 -9.84
C MET A 1 -26.27 -2.45 -8.98
N ILE A 2 -25.48 -3.37 -9.56
CA ILE A 2 -24.56 -4.29 -8.87
C ILE A 2 -23.58 -3.60 -7.88
N ARG A 3 -22.99 -2.45 -8.23
CA ARG A 3 -22.03 -1.75 -7.34
C ARG A 3 -22.67 -1.26 -6.04
N ILE A 4 -23.88 -0.70 -6.12
CA ILE A 4 -24.55 -0.13 -4.94
C ILE A 4 -24.95 -1.25 -3.99
N GLU A 5 -25.50 -2.34 -4.52
CA GLU A 5 -25.84 -3.54 -3.73
C GLU A 5 -24.63 -4.12 -2.99
N LEU A 6 -23.48 -4.21 -3.67
CA LEU A 6 -22.23 -4.66 -3.05
C LEU A 6 -21.78 -3.72 -1.91
N MET A 7 -21.87 -2.40 -2.08
CA MET A 7 -21.46 -1.45 -1.05
C MET A 7 -22.43 -1.43 0.14
N THR A 8 -23.73 -1.59 -0.12
CA THR A 8 -24.73 -1.78 0.94
C THR A 8 -24.43 -3.06 1.73
N TRP A 9 -24.07 -4.14 1.05
CA TRP A 9 -23.64 -5.37 1.70
C TRP A 9 -22.39 -5.17 2.57
N VAL A 10 -21.37 -4.42 2.10
CA VAL A 10 -20.17 -4.11 2.91
C VAL A 10 -20.53 -3.36 4.20
N LEU A 11 -21.44 -2.39 4.14
CA LEU A 11 -21.89 -1.67 5.35
C LEU A 11 -22.64 -2.59 6.32
N HIS A 12 -23.44 -3.52 5.80
CA HIS A 12 -24.12 -4.53 6.61
C HIS A 12 -23.12 -5.47 7.29
N GLU A 13 -22.17 -6.02 6.54
CA GLU A 13 -21.09 -6.87 7.05
C GLU A 13 -20.27 -6.15 8.15
N ALA A 14 -19.95 -4.87 7.93
CA ALA A 14 -19.26 -4.05 8.92
C ALA A 14 -20.08 -3.88 10.20
N GLN A 15 -21.40 -3.69 10.09
CA GLN A 15 -22.29 -3.59 11.24
C GLN A 15 -22.34 -4.89 12.06
N GLU A 16 -22.44 -6.04 11.39
CA GLU A 16 -22.46 -7.36 12.05
C GLU A 16 -21.13 -7.67 12.75
N ARG A 17 -20.00 -7.50 12.05
CA ARG A 17 -18.67 -7.75 12.63
C ARG A 17 -18.30 -6.76 13.73
N GLY A 18 -18.80 -5.54 13.62
CA GLY A 18 -18.56 -4.49 14.59
C GLY A 18 -19.50 -4.48 15.80
N MET A 19 -20.39 -5.48 15.94
CA MET A 19 -21.30 -5.59 17.10
C MET A 19 -20.62 -5.44 18.48
N PRO A 20 -19.37 -5.91 18.70
CA PRO A 20 -18.67 -5.70 19.97
C PRO A 20 -18.32 -4.24 20.27
N PHE A 21 -18.29 -3.36 19.28
CA PHE A 21 -17.97 -1.94 19.48
C PHE A 21 -19.18 -1.17 20.02
N GLY A 22 -18.96 -0.35 21.04
CA GLY A 22 -19.95 0.61 21.53
C GLY A 22 -20.13 1.81 20.60
N GLU A 23 -21.00 2.75 20.99
CA GLU A 23 -21.11 4.03 20.27
C GLU A 23 -19.79 4.80 20.28
N PRO A 24 -19.44 5.52 19.18
CA PRO A 24 -20.31 5.93 18.08
C PRO A 24 -20.32 4.99 16.85
N PHE A 25 -19.84 3.74 16.96
CA PHE A 25 -19.65 2.88 15.79
C PHE A 25 -20.92 2.72 14.93
N ARG A 26 -22.09 2.50 15.57
CA ARG A 26 -23.35 2.30 14.83
C ARG A 26 -23.84 3.59 14.20
N ILE A 27 -23.68 4.72 14.89
CA ILE A 27 -23.97 6.05 14.33
C ILE A 27 -23.12 6.29 13.07
N LEU A 28 -21.84 5.93 13.09
CA LEU A 28 -20.95 6.09 11.92
C LEU A 28 -21.41 5.24 10.74
N ILE A 29 -21.75 3.97 10.94
CA ILE A 29 -22.24 3.10 9.86
C ILE A 29 -23.57 3.61 9.30
N ALA A 30 -24.53 3.97 10.15
CA ALA A 30 -25.85 4.43 9.73
C ALA A 30 -25.82 5.74 8.92
N ASN A 31 -24.80 6.59 9.13
CA ASN A 31 -24.63 7.85 8.42
C ASN A 31 -23.59 7.80 7.30
N SER A 32 -23.03 6.62 6.99
CA SER A 32 -22.07 6.45 5.90
C SER A 32 -22.75 6.44 4.54
N ASP A 33 -22.22 7.20 3.57
CA ASP A 33 -22.70 7.18 2.20
C ASP A 33 -22.17 5.95 1.46
N ALA A 34 -23.06 4.98 1.21
CA ALA A 34 -22.76 3.74 0.50
C ALA A 34 -22.11 3.96 -0.88
N THR A 35 -22.36 5.09 -1.55
CA THR A 35 -21.77 5.37 -2.87
C THR A 35 -20.27 5.65 -2.79
N THR A 36 -19.79 6.11 -1.62
CA THR A 36 -18.40 6.46 -1.34
C THR A 36 -17.57 5.32 -0.77
N VAL A 37 -18.23 4.24 -0.33
CA VAL A 37 -17.55 3.04 0.20
C VAL A 37 -16.61 2.45 -0.86
N ARG A 38 -15.44 2.02 -0.41
CA ARG A 38 -14.40 1.41 -1.25
C ARG A 38 -14.01 0.07 -0.66
N MET A 39 -14.03 -0.94 -1.51
CA MET A 39 -13.38 -2.22 -1.23
C MET A 39 -11.98 -2.16 -1.83
N LEU A 40 -10.97 -2.35 -0.98
CA LEU A 40 -9.57 -2.34 -1.36
C LEU A 40 -9.01 -3.74 -1.12
N ASN A 41 -8.49 -4.37 -2.17
CA ASN A 41 -7.72 -5.59 -2.00
C ASN A 41 -6.38 -5.21 -1.37
N SER A 42 -6.18 -5.56 -0.10
CA SER A 42 -4.91 -5.35 0.57
C SER A 42 -3.95 -6.48 0.18
N LYS A 43 -3.16 -6.28 -0.88
CA LYS A 43 -2.07 -7.18 -1.25
C LYS A 43 -0.77 -6.42 -1.29
N ASP A 44 0.24 -7.00 -0.66
CA ASP A 44 1.61 -6.50 -0.74
C ASP A 44 2.29 -7.01 -2.03
N LYS A 45 3.27 -6.25 -2.50
CA LYS A 45 4.10 -6.57 -3.67
C LYS A 45 5.54 -6.22 -3.37
N GLU A 46 6.42 -7.21 -3.49
CA GLU A 46 7.86 -7.05 -3.31
C GLU A 46 8.48 -6.14 -4.38
N PRO A 47 9.49 -5.31 -4.03
CA PRO A 47 10.21 -4.49 -4.98
C PRO A 47 11.12 -5.34 -5.88
N PHE A 48 11.35 -4.86 -7.09
CA PHE A 48 12.27 -5.48 -8.06
C PHE A 48 13.26 -4.44 -8.60
N ALA A 49 14.44 -4.92 -9.00
CA ALA A 49 15.45 -4.08 -9.64
C ALA A 49 15.08 -3.77 -11.10
N HIS A 50 15.48 -2.61 -11.59
CA HIS A 50 15.29 -2.22 -12.97
C HIS A 50 16.32 -2.87 -13.91
N GLY A 51 15.93 -3.00 -15.17
CA GLY A 51 16.80 -3.49 -16.25
C GLY A 51 16.45 -4.87 -16.79
N ALA A 52 17.31 -5.37 -17.67
CA ALA A 52 17.04 -6.53 -18.51
C ALA A 52 16.77 -7.81 -17.73
N ALA A 53 17.36 -7.96 -16.52
CA ALA A 53 17.12 -9.11 -15.66
C ALA A 53 15.64 -9.29 -15.25
N ASN A 54 14.86 -8.21 -15.26
CA ASN A 54 13.42 -8.22 -14.96
C ASN A 54 12.56 -7.88 -16.20
N ASN A 55 13.08 -8.07 -17.42
CA ASN A 55 12.41 -7.78 -18.68
C ASN A 55 11.93 -6.32 -18.83
N LEU A 56 12.66 -5.37 -18.23
CA LEU A 56 12.33 -3.95 -18.32
C LEU A 56 13.14 -3.23 -19.39
N PRO A 57 12.48 -2.47 -20.30
CA PRO A 57 13.16 -1.63 -21.27
C PRO A 57 14.04 -0.57 -20.60
N ARG A 58 15.11 -0.17 -21.28
CA ARG A 58 15.97 0.94 -20.82
C ARG A 58 15.17 2.24 -20.77
N GLY A 59 15.44 3.05 -19.74
CA GLY A 59 14.75 4.33 -19.52
C GLY A 59 13.37 4.21 -18.87
N VAL A 60 12.92 3.00 -18.50
CA VAL A 60 11.69 2.81 -17.72
C VAL A 60 12.05 2.58 -16.26
N VAL A 61 11.50 3.42 -15.39
CA VAL A 61 11.72 3.36 -13.94
C VAL A 61 10.37 3.42 -13.21
N PHE A 62 10.14 2.44 -12.34
CA PHE A 62 9.00 2.34 -11.45
C PHE A 62 9.36 2.86 -10.06
N ILE A 63 8.48 3.67 -9.49
CA ILE A 63 8.58 4.23 -8.14
C ILE A 63 7.27 4.03 -7.37
N GLY A 64 7.33 4.06 -6.04
CA GLY A 64 6.15 3.85 -5.18
C GLY A 64 5.40 2.54 -5.48
N ASP A 65 4.07 2.59 -5.39
CA ASP A 65 3.14 1.45 -5.60
C ASP A 65 3.35 0.68 -6.93
N SER A 66 3.90 1.36 -7.94
CA SER A 66 4.21 0.75 -9.23
C SER A 66 5.42 -0.20 -9.18
N ASN A 67 6.34 -0.01 -8.23
CA ASN A 67 7.50 -0.88 -7.98
C ASN A 67 7.19 -1.88 -6.86
N TYR A 68 6.79 -1.38 -5.68
CA TYR A 68 6.39 -2.16 -4.52
C TYR A 68 5.07 -1.62 -4.00
N ALA A 69 4.17 -2.49 -3.56
CA ALA A 69 2.90 -2.07 -2.96
C ALA A 69 2.84 -2.59 -1.53
N VAL A 70 2.40 -1.74 -0.63
CA VAL A 70 2.27 -2.03 0.79
C VAL A 70 0.82 -1.80 1.18
N THR A 71 0.32 -2.56 2.14
CA THR A 71 -1.00 -2.29 2.70
C THR A 71 -1.13 -0.83 3.18
N PRO A 72 -2.29 -0.19 2.97
CA PRO A 72 -2.52 1.16 3.47
C PRO A 72 -2.45 1.24 5.01
N PHE A 73 -2.57 0.12 5.73
CA PHE A 73 -2.50 0.09 7.20
C PHE A 73 -1.12 0.50 7.76
N ALA A 74 -0.05 0.45 6.95
CA ALA A 74 1.27 0.96 7.35
C ALA A 74 1.39 2.50 7.24
N GLY A 75 0.41 3.18 6.64
CA GLY A 75 0.25 4.63 6.70
C GLY A 75 1.33 5.48 6.02
N SER A 76 2.30 4.89 5.31
CA SER A 76 3.45 5.65 4.77
C SER A 76 3.76 5.41 3.28
N GLY A 77 2.88 4.73 2.53
CA GLY A 77 3.10 4.45 1.10
C GLY A 77 3.35 5.72 0.26
N ALA A 78 2.56 6.78 0.48
CA ALA A 78 2.74 8.04 -0.23
C ALA A 78 4.09 8.72 0.08
N ASN A 79 4.52 8.73 1.34
CA ASN A 79 5.81 9.31 1.73
C ASN A 79 6.97 8.54 1.09
N MET A 80 6.85 7.21 1.01
CA MET A 80 7.84 6.35 0.36
C MET A 80 7.93 6.63 -1.14
N ALA A 81 6.79 6.81 -1.82
CA ALA A 81 6.76 7.19 -3.23
C ALA A 81 7.37 8.59 -3.48
N LEU A 82 7.15 9.55 -2.58
CA LEU A 82 7.76 10.88 -2.66
C LEU A 82 9.28 10.81 -2.49
N LEU A 83 9.75 10.00 -1.52
CA LEU A 83 11.18 9.77 -1.32
C LEU A 83 11.82 9.09 -2.52
N ASP A 84 11.13 8.14 -3.16
CA ASP A 84 11.61 7.53 -4.40
C ASP A 84 11.78 8.57 -5.52
N GLY A 85 10.83 9.50 -5.65
CA GLY A 85 10.93 10.60 -6.60
C GLY A 85 12.13 11.51 -6.34
N TYR A 86 12.41 11.81 -5.07
CA TYR A 86 13.60 12.58 -4.68
C TYR A 86 14.90 11.82 -5.00
N ASP A 87 15.04 10.59 -4.52
CA ASP A 87 16.24 9.76 -4.72
C ASP A 87 16.54 9.56 -6.22
N LEU A 88 15.51 9.30 -7.02
CA LEU A 88 15.64 9.12 -8.46
C LEU A 88 16.09 10.42 -9.14
N ALA A 89 15.49 11.55 -8.80
CA ALA A 89 15.87 12.85 -9.35
C ALA A 89 17.33 13.20 -9.00
N GLU A 90 17.76 12.95 -7.77
CA GLU A 90 19.15 13.15 -7.35
C GLU A 90 20.11 12.26 -8.15
N CYS A 91 19.81 10.97 -8.30
CA CYS A 91 20.63 10.05 -9.08
C CYS A 91 20.73 10.47 -10.56
N LEU A 92 19.64 10.96 -11.14
CA LEU A 92 19.61 11.46 -12.52
C LEU A 92 20.48 12.72 -12.71
N CYS A 93 20.58 13.57 -11.70
CA CYS A 93 21.41 14.78 -11.75
C CYS A 93 22.91 14.50 -11.52
N VAL A 94 23.25 13.47 -10.75
CA VAL A 94 24.63 13.21 -10.30
C VAL A 94 25.37 12.21 -11.19
N GLN A 95 24.68 11.18 -11.70
CA GLN A 95 25.33 10.12 -12.46
C GLN A 95 25.58 10.51 -13.93
N ARG A 96 26.52 9.82 -14.59
CA ARG A 96 26.96 10.22 -15.94
C ARG A 96 26.09 9.64 -17.05
N SER A 97 25.22 8.68 -16.72
CA SER A 97 24.31 8.05 -17.67
C SER A 97 23.01 7.59 -17.00
N MET A 98 21.97 7.36 -17.81
CA MET A 98 20.69 6.83 -17.34
C MET A 98 20.85 5.48 -16.63
N ASP A 99 21.68 4.58 -17.17
CA ASP A 99 21.91 3.26 -16.57
C ASP A 99 22.60 3.37 -15.20
N GLU A 100 23.59 4.27 -15.06
CA GLU A 100 24.26 4.52 -13.78
C GLU A 100 23.28 5.13 -12.77
N ALA A 101 22.44 6.07 -13.19
CA ALA A 101 21.42 6.70 -12.34
C ALA A 101 20.41 5.66 -11.82
N VAL A 102 19.87 4.81 -12.69
CA VAL A 102 18.92 3.76 -12.31
C VAL A 102 19.56 2.73 -11.39
N THR A 103 20.82 2.34 -11.67
CA THR A 103 21.56 1.41 -10.80
C THR A 103 21.82 2.02 -9.42
N ALA A 104 22.13 3.32 -9.35
CA ALA A 104 22.33 4.02 -8.08
C ALA A 104 21.02 4.14 -7.29
N TYR A 105 19.92 4.47 -7.96
CA TYR A 105 18.58 4.51 -7.38
C TYR A 105 18.18 3.15 -6.81
N ASP A 106 18.30 2.07 -7.57
CA ASP A 106 17.97 0.72 -7.08
C ASP A 106 18.76 0.32 -5.85
N ARG A 107 20.03 0.75 -5.75
CA ARG A 107 20.90 0.45 -4.62
C ARG A 107 20.39 1.07 -3.32
N CYS A 108 19.81 2.26 -3.37
CA CYS A 108 19.24 2.91 -2.17
C CYS A 108 17.77 2.52 -1.93
N SER A 109 16.97 2.38 -3.00
CA SER A 109 15.51 2.21 -2.91
C SER A 109 15.09 0.81 -2.50
N LEU A 110 15.70 -0.24 -3.07
CA LEU A 110 15.27 -1.62 -2.83
C LEU A 110 15.42 -2.06 -1.35
N PRO A 111 16.55 -1.81 -0.66
CA PRO A 111 16.68 -2.20 0.76
C PRO A 111 15.67 -1.47 1.66
N ARG A 112 15.41 -0.20 1.36
CA ARG A 112 14.42 0.62 2.08
C ARG A 112 13.01 0.08 1.88
N ALA A 113 12.60 -0.15 0.64
CA ALA A 113 11.28 -0.70 0.31
C ALA A 113 11.02 -2.06 0.98
N ARG A 114 12.01 -2.98 0.95
CA ARG A 114 11.92 -4.28 1.63
C ARG A 114 11.79 -4.15 3.15
N THR A 115 12.54 -3.22 3.75
CA THR A 115 12.44 -2.95 5.19
C THR A 115 11.05 -2.43 5.54
N PHE A 116 10.51 -1.54 4.71
CA PHE A 116 9.17 -0.99 4.89
C PHE A 116 8.09 -2.07 4.78
N LEU A 117 8.13 -2.93 3.76
CA LEU A 117 7.23 -4.08 3.61
C LEU A 117 7.25 -5.02 4.83
N ARG A 118 8.45 -5.38 5.30
CA ARG A 118 8.57 -6.25 6.49
C ARG A 118 7.95 -5.61 7.73
N ASN A 119 8.18 -4.31 7.93
CA ASN A 119 7.61 -3.59 9.07
C ASN A 119 6.09 -3.47 8.96
N SER A 120 5.57 -3.25 7.75
CA SER A 120 4.14 -3.23 7.45
C SER A 120 3.47 -4.54 7.86
N HIS A 121 4.02 -5.69 7.46
CA HIS A 121 3.50 -7.01 7.85
C HIS A 121 3.46 -7.19 9.37
N LEU A 122 4.49 -6.72 10.09
CA LEU A 122 4.51 -6.78 11.55
C LEU A 122 3.42 -5.91 12.18
N THR A 123 3.24 -4.68 11.69
CA THR A 123 2.20 -3.77 12.18
C THR A 123 0.81 -4.37 11.99
N ILE A 124 0.52 -4.95 10.82
CA ILE A 124 -0.75 -5.65 10.56
C ILE A 124 -0.90 -6.83 11.54
N ALA A 125 0.11 -7.70 11.64
CA ALA A 125 0.02 -8.89 12.47
C ALA A 125 -0.27 -8.54 13.94
N VAL A 126 0.40 -7.51 14.47
CA VAL A 126 0.17 -7.03 15.83
C VAL A 126 -1.21 -6.38 15.97
N ALA A 127 -1.61 -5.51 15.04
CA ALA A 127 -2.93 -4.88 15.07
C ALA A 127 -4.06 -5.91 15.05
N HIS A 128 -3.94 -6.95 14.23
CA HIS A 128 -4.93 -8.03 14.13
C HIS A 128 -4.97 -8.92 15.39
N LEU A 129 -3.82 -9.20 16.00
CA LEU A 129 -3.74 -9.96 17.24
C LEU A 129 -4.39 -9.19 18.41
N LEU A 130 -4.08 -7.91 18.53
CA LEU A 130 -4.57 -7.05 19.62
C LEU A 130 -6.04 -6.66 19.46
N ALA A 131 -6.56 -6.57 18.24
CA ALA A 131 -7.96 -6.28 17.96
C ALA A 131 -8.89 -7.51 18.08
N GLY A 132 -8.43 -8.63 18.67
CA GLY A 132 -9.25 -9.84 18.86
C GLY A 132 -9.68 -10.52 17.55
N GLY A 133 -8.91 -10.37 16.46
CA GLY A 133 -9.23 -10.98 15.16
C GLY A 133 -10.29 -10.25 14.33
N VAL A 134 -10.81 -9.11 14.78
CA VAL A 134 -11.94 -8.40 14.14
C VAL A 134 -11.58 -7.78 12.78
N LEU A 135 -10.29 -7.57 12.50
CA LEU A 135 -9.83 -6.95 11.24
C LEU A 135 -9.37 -7.95 10.17
N ALA A 136 -9.60 -9.25 10.33
CA ALA A 136 -9.25 -10.25 9.31
C ALA A 136 -10.16 -10.14 8.06
N PHE A 137 -9.81 -9.25 7.14
CA PHE A 137 -10.25 -9.31 5.75
C PHE A 137 -9.33 -10.27 5.00
N TYR A 138 -9.81 -11.49 4.77
CA TYR A 138 -9.18 -12.48 3.88
C TYR A 138 -9.56 -12.20 2.42
#